data_AF-A0A6J7SD27-F1
#
_entry.id   AF-A0A6J7SD27-F1
#
_cell.length_a   1.000
_cell.length_b   1.000
_cell.length_c   1.000
_cell.angle_alpha   90.00
_cell.angle_beta   90.00
_cell.angle_gamma   90.00
#
_symmetry.space_group_name_H-M   'P 1'
#
loop_
_entity.id
_entity.type
_entity.pdbx_description
1 polymer ?
#
loop_
_entity_poly.entity_id
_entity_poly.type
_entity_poly.pdbx_seq_one_letter_code
_entity_poly.pdbx_strand_id
1 'polypeptide(L)'
;MPEIVANSVLPARREPITLHTADELDLVGELALPLDREPIATIVCCHPLPTAGGYMDSHVLRKMAWRLPALADLAILRFNTRGTTSAAGTSQGIFDEGNAEGLDLAAALAFVQEQELPKPWVLGWSFGTDVILKHAIEQQTSQGLMGAILLSPPLRFSDVTDLDRWANSELPLTALVPENDDYLQPSEATQRFARIPQAEVKGIAGAGHLWVGEKSVRVVLTEIVARVAPDKVPLPLDWDGPMERWSDL
;
A
#
# COMPACT_ATOMS: atom_id res chain seq x y z
N MET A 1 -24.91 -10.50 -12.27
CA MET A 1 -23.77 -9.57 -12.28
C MET A 1 -22.52 -10.38 -12.54
N PRO A 2 -21.63 -9.99 -13.47
CA PRO A 2 -20.36 -10.70 -13.67
C PRO A 2 -19.49 -10.70 -12.40
N GLU A 3 -18.85 -11.84 -12.13
CA GLU A 3 -17.95 -12.00 -10.97
C GLU A 3 -16.66 -11.19 -11.14
N ILE A 4 -16.22 -10.56 -10.05
CA ILE A 4 -14.91 -9.90 -9.94
C ILE A 4 -13.84 -10.97 -9.74
N VAL A 5 -12.92 -11.09 -10.68
CA VAL A 5 -11.83 -12.07 -10.66
C VAL A 5 -10.47 -11.40 -10.87
N ALA A 6 -9.40 -12.21 -10.91
CA ALA A 6 -8.01 -11.76 -10.90
C ALA A 6 -7.66 -10.61 -11.85
N ASN A 7 -8.22 -10.59 -13.06
CA ASN A 7 -7.94 -9.56 -14.08
C ASN A 7 -9.09 -8.55 -14.29
N SER A 8 -10.07 -8.51 -13.38
CA SER A 8 -11.13 -7.50 -13.41
C SER A 8 -10.58 -6.10 -13.13
N VAL A 9 -10.80 -5.19 -14.07
CA VAL A 9 -10.50 -3.76 -13.95
C VAL A 9 -11.83 -3.02 -13.90
N LEU A 10 -12.08 -2.34 -12.78
CA LEU A 10 -13.31 -1.58 -12.55
C LEU A 10 -13.10 -0.11 -12.96
N PRO A 11 -14.19 0.64 -13.20
CA PRO A 11 -14.11 2.01 -13.68
C PRO A 11 -13.43 2.92 -12.66
N ALA A 12 -12.44 3.68 -13.12
CA ALA A 12 -11.69 4.65 -12.32
C ALA A 12 -10.98 5.63 -13.26
N ARG A 13 -10.66 6.82 -12.78
CA ARG A 13 -9.69 7.71 -13.45
C ARG A 13 -8.29 7.26 -13.03
N ARG A 14 -7.43 6.89 -13.99
CA ARG A 14 -6.06 6.48 -13.73
C ARG A 14 -5.12 7.38 -14.50
N GLU A 15 -4.24 8.05 -13.77
CA GLU A 15 -3.37 9.09 -14.30
C GLU A 15 -1.93 8.72 -13.98
N PRO A 16 -1.03 8.59 -14.98
CA PRO A 16 0.39 8.51 -14.70
C PRO A 16 0.86 9.84 -14.11
N ILE A 17 1.73 9.77 -13.12
CA ILE A 17 2.27 10.95 -12.43
C ILE A 17 3.79 10.83 -12.31
N THR A 18 4.43 11.98 -12.10
CA THR A 18 5.83 12.07 -11.68
C THR A 18 5.87 12.68 -10.30
N LEU A 19 6.53 12.01 -9.35
CA LEU A 19 6.81 12.57 -8.03
C LEU A 19 8.21 13.17 -8.03
N HIS A 20 8.38 14.34 -7.42
CA HIS A 20 9.66 15.03 -7.31
C HIS A 20 10.16 14.96 -5.87
N THR A 21 11.32 14.34 -5.66
CA THR A 21 11.91 14.20 -4.32
C THR A 21 12.69 15.45 -3.91
N ALA A 22 12.95 15.60 -2.61
CA ALA A 22 13.75 16.70 -2.08
C ALA A 22 15.23 16.64 -2.51
N ASP A 23 15.71 15.46 -2.94
CA ASP A 23 17.02 15.25 -3.56
C ASP A 23 16.97 15.28 -5.09
N GLU A 24 15.96 15.93 -5.67
CA GLU A 24 15.83 16.25 -7.10
C GLU A 24 15.73 15.02 -8.02
N LEU A 25 15.09 13.94 -7.55
CA LEU A 25 14.80 12.76 -8.36
C LEU A 25 13.35 12.77 -8.85
N ASP A 26 13.18 12.33 -10.09
CA ASP A 26 11.87 12.01 -10.67
C ASP A 26 11.53 10.54 -10.44
N LEU A 27 10.40 10.30 -9.77
CA LEU A 27 9.87 8.96 -9.54
C LEU A 27 8.60 8.73 -10.36
N VAL A 28 8.50 7.54 -10.95
CA VAL A 28 7.34 7.11 -11.73
C VAL A 28 6.22 6.68 -10.79
N GLY A 29 4.99 7.16 -11.02
CA GLY A 29 3.81 6.74 -10.26
C GLY A 29 2.52 6.71 -11.08
N GLU A 30 1.46 6.27 -10.42
CA GLU A 30 0.07 6.32 -10.90
C GLU A 30 -0.86 6.70 -9.75
N LEU A 31 -1.77 7.65 -10.03
CA LEU A 31 -2.91 7.95 -9.17
C LEU A 31 -4.17 7.35 -9.77
N ALA A 32 -4.86 6.50 -9.00
CA ALA A 32 -6.18 5.97 -9.35
C ALA A 32 -7.27 6.58 -8.45
N LEU A 33 -8.28 7.21 -9.06
CA LEU A 33 -9.38 7.91 -8.39
C LEU A 33 -10.73 7.31 -8.79
N PRO A 34 -11.77 7.43 -7.94
CA PRO A 34 -13.13 7.09 -8.33
C PRO A 34 -13.54 7.84 -9.61
N LEU A 35 -14.33 7.20 -10.45
CA LEU A 35 -14.63 7.71 -11.80
C LEU A 35 -15.46 9.00 -11.76
N ASP A 36 -16.49 9.04 -10.92
CA ASP A 36 -17.59 10.01 -10.98
C ASP A 36 -17.86 10.71 -9.64
N ARG A 37 -16.95 10.58 -8.67
CA ARG A 37 -17.09 11.14 -7.32
C ARG A 37 -15.73 11.40 -6.68
N GLU A 38 -15.74 12.17 -5.60
CA GLU A 38 -14.55 12.41 -4.79
C GLU A 38 -14.18 11.18 -3.95
N PRO A 39 -12.89 10.90 -3.74
CA PRO A 39 -12.45 9.84 -2.84
C PRO A 39 -12.81 10.17 -1.39
N ILE A 40 -13.10 9.14 -0.58
CA ILE A 40 -13.38 9.32 0.86
C ILE A 40 -12.12 9.20 1.73
N ALA A 41 -11.08 8.56 1.18
CA ALA A 41 -9.75 8.39 1.77
C ALA A 41 -8.73 8.02 0.69
N THR A 42 -7.45 8.12 1.03
CA THR A 42 -6.32 7.89 0.11
C THR A 42 -5.36 6.87 0.69
N ILE A 43 -4.91 5.92 -0.14
CA ILE A 43 -3.88 4.94 0.24
C ILE A 43 -2.63 5.17 -0.60
N VAL A 44 -1.53 5.55 0.06
CA VAL A 44 -0.20 5.68 -0.53
C VAL A 44 0.53 4.36 -0.38
N CYS A 45 0.92 3.75 -1.50
CA CYS A 45 1.43 2.38 -1.55
C CYS A 45 2.94 2.31 -1.75
N CYS A 46 3.66 1.74 -0.78
CA CYS A 46 5.07 1.35 -0.89
C CYS A 46 5.18 -0.13 -1.32
N HIS A 47 5.85 -0.37 -2.44
CA HIS A 47 5.92 -1.68 -3.09
C HIS A 47 6.93 -2.65 -2.43
N PRO A 48 6.85 -3.97 -2.75
CA PRO A 48 7.83 -4.96 -2.27
C PRO A 48 9.22 -4.75 -2.88
N LEU A 49 10.21 -5.50 -2.40
CA LEU A 49 11.63 -5.26 -2.62
C LEU A 49 12.00 -5.11 -4.12
N PRO A 50 12.53 -3.95 -4.56
CA PRO A 50 12.88 -3.70 -5.96
C PRO A 50 13.85 -4.73 -6.55
N THR A 51 14.89 -5.08 -5.77
CA THR A 51 15.94 -6.01 -6.19
C THR A 51 15.46 -7.46 -6.33
N ALA A 52 14.25 -7.78 -5.86
CA ALA A 52 13.58 -9.05 -6.08
C ALA A 52 12.42 -8.97 -7.10
N GLY A 53 12.37 -7.89 -7.90
CA GLY A 53 11.35 -7.68 -8.91
C GLY A 53 10.05 -7.07 -8.37
N GLY A 54 10.07 -6.44 -7.19
CA GLY A 54 8.96 -5.65 -6.67
C GLY A 54 8.88 -4.26 -7.32
N TYR A 55 7.67 -3.81 -7.60
CA TYR A 55 7.39 -2.49 -8.21
C TYR A 55 5.93 -2.09 -7.95
N MET A 56 5.54 -0.87 -8.33
CA MET A 56 4.21 -0.32 -8.03
C MET A 56 3.02 -1.16 -8.56
N ASP A 57 3.25 -1.96 -9.59
CA ASP A 57 2.28 -2.85 -10.25
C ASP A 57 2.33 -4.31 -9.75
N SER A 58 3.03 -4.57 -8.64
CA SER A 58 2.95 -5.85 -7.93
C SER A 58 1.48 -6.17 -7.63
N HIS A 59 1.07 -7.44 -7.79
CA HIS A 59 -0.33 -7.77 -8.08
C HIS A 59 -1.35 -7.33 -7.04
N VAL A 60 -1.02 -7.27 -5.74
CA VAL A 60 -1.93 -6.77 -4.71
C VAL A 60 -2.19 -5.28 -4.94
N LEU A 61 -1.12 -4.48 -5.07
CA LEU A 61 -1.21 -3.03 -5.27
C LEU A 61 -1.92 -2.69 -6.59
N ARG A 62 -1.60 -3.43 -7.66
CA ARG A 62 -2.30 -3.26 -8.94
C ARG A 62 -3.79 -3.56 -8.84
N LYS A 63 -4.17 -4.63 -8.16
CA LYS A 63 -5.59 -4.98 -7.94
C LYS A 63 -6.30 -3.99 -7.01
N MET A 64 -5.59 -3.35 -6.07
CA MET A 64 -6.14 -2.23 -5.31
C MET A 64 -6.53 -1.08 -6.24
N ALA A 65 -5.61 -0.60 -7.08
CA ALA A 65 -5.87 0.48 -8.05
C ALA A 65 -6.92 0.10 -9.12
N TRP A 66 -7.04 -1.19 -9.45
CA TRP A 66 -8.07 -1.68 -10.37
C TRP A 66 -9.47 -1.70 -9.78
N ARG A 67 -9.63 -1.83 -8.46
CA ARG A 67 -10.91 -2.21 -7.85
C ARG A 67 -11.41 -1.25 -6.78
N LEU A 68 -10.53 -0.82 -5.86
CA LEU A 68 -10.94 -0.02 -4.70
C LEU A 68 -11.50 1.37 -5.01
N PRO A 69 -11.10 2.06 -6.10
CA PRO A 69 -11.77 3.30 -6.49
C PRO A 69 -13.27 3.12 -6.75
N ALA A 70 -13.67 2.01 -7.37
CA ALA A 70 -15.07 1.73 -7.69
C ALA A 70 -15.82 1.08 -6.52
N LEU A 71 -15.17 0.18 -5.78
CA LEU A 71 -15.82 -0.60 -4.73
C LEU A 71 -15.94 0.13 -3.39
N ALA A 72 -15.01 1.04 -3.10
CA ALA A 72 -14.87 1.65 -1.78
C ALA A 72 -14.66 3.18 -1.83
N ASP A 73 -14.74 3.79 -3.01
CA ASP A 73 -14.52 5.22 -3.22
C ASP A 73 -13.13 5.69 -2.72
N LEU A 74 -12.10 4.86 -2.90
CA LEU A 74 -10.74 5.15 -2.41
C LEU A 74 -9.84 5.68 -3.51
N ALA A 75 -9.04 6.69 -3.19
CA ALA A 75 -7.89 7.08 -3.99
C ALA A 75 -6.72 6.14 -3.71
N ILE A 76 -6.06 5.63 -4.76
CA ILE A 76 -4.91 4.73 -4.64
C ILE A 76 -3.73 5.38 -5.35
N LEU A 77 -2.73 5.80 -4.58
CA LEU A 77 -1.47 6.34 -5.07
C LEU A 77 -0.41 5.24 -5.01
N ARG A 78 0.17 4.88 -6.14
CA ARG A 78 1.25 3.89 -6.23
C ARG A 78 2.43 4.53 -6.95
N PHE A 79 3.63 4.24 -6.50
CA PHE A 79 4.84 4.76 -7.12
C PHE A 79 5.96 3.75 -7.04
N ASN A 80 6.92 3.85 -7.95
CA ASN A 80 8.17 3.12 -7.93
C ASN A 80 9.18 3.92 -7.08
N THR A 81 9.76 3.30 -6.05
CA THR A 81 10.87 3.91 -5.31
C THR A 81 12.09 4.06 -6.22
N ARG A 82 13.05 4.89 -5.79
CA ARG A 82 14.28 5.17 -6.52
C ARG A 82 14.96 3.92 -7.10
N GLY A 83 15.39 4.01 -8.36
CA GLY A 83 16.03 2.93 -9.11
C GLY A 83 15.10 1.79 -9.58
N THR A 84 13.81 1.79 -9.20
CA THR A 84 12.86 0.74 -9.60
C THR A 84 12.39 0.93 -11.04
N THR A 85 12.37 -0.15 -11.81
CA THR A 85 11.83 -0.19 -13.18
C THR A 85 10.53 -1.00 -13.22
N SER A 86 9.52 -0.47 -13.92
CA SER A 86 8.29 -1.17 -14.27
C SER A 86 7.92 -0.92 -15.73
N ALA A 87 6.76 -1.42 -16.18
CA ALA A 87 6.24 -1.15 -17.51
C ALA A 87 5.98 0.36 -17.77
N ALA A 88 5.81 1.17 -16.71
CA ALA A 88 5.59 2.61 -16.81
C ALA A 88 6.90 3.42 -16.91
N GLY A 89 8.06 2.77 -16.80
CA GLY A 89 9.38 3.42 -16.85
C GLY A 89 10.23 3.13 -15.61
N THR A 90 11.32 3.90 -15.47
CA THR A 90 12.30 3.75 -14.40
C THR A 90 12.34 5.02 -13.55
N SER A 91 12.11 4.89 -12.25
CA SER A 91 12.36 5.97 -11.28
C SER A 91 13.85 6.24 -11.18
N GLN A 92 14.23 7.51 -11.11
CA GLN A 92 15.63 7.92 -10.98
C GLN A 92 16.23 7.50 -9.62
N GLY A 93 17.55 7.64 -9.46
CA GLY A 93 18.26 7.27 -8.25
C GLY A 93 18.60 5.78 -8.16
N ILE A 94 18.99 5.34 -6.95
CA ILE A 94 19.49 3.98 -6.68
C ILE A 94 18.87 3.51 -5.36
N PHE A 95 18.46 2.23 -5.33
CA PHE A 95 17.99 1.55 -4.12
C PHE A 95 19.00 1.69 -2.96
N ASP A 96 18.50 2.04 -1.78
CA ASP A 96 19.31 2.39 -0.60
C ASP A 96 18.78 1.73 0.69
N GLU A 97 18.24 0.51 0.56
CA GLU A 97 17.90 -0.36 1.69
C GLU A 97 16.93 0.27 2.70
N GLY A 98 16.02 1.12 2.20
CA GLY A 98 14.99 1.77 2.99
C GLY A 98 15.50 3.00 3.73
N ASN A 99 16.67 3.53 3.40
CA ASN A 99 17.17 4.78 3.96
C ASN A 99 16.69 5.95 3.09
N ALA A 100 17.26 6.13 1.90
CA ALA A 100 16.87 7.24 1.03
C ALA A 100 15.46 7.09 0.43
N GLU A 101 14.87 5.89 0.41
CA GLU A 101 13.44 5.70 0.08
C GLU A 101 12.48 6.46 1.01
N GLY A 102 12.95 6.93 2.17
CA GLY A 102 12.19 7.87 2.99
C GLY A 102 11.85 9.18 2.28
N LEU A 103 12.75 9.69 1.43
CA LEU A 103 12.52 10.88 0.60
C LEU A 103 11.49 10.60 -0.51
N ASP A 104 11.43 9.36 -0.99
CA ASP A 104 10.45 8.94 -2.00
C ASP A 104 9.04 8.90 -1.40
N LEU A 105 8.91 8.33 -0.19
CA LEU A 105 7.65 8.34 0.56
C LEU A 105 7.23 9.77 0.92
N ALA A 106 8.18 10.62 1.31
CA ALA A 106 7.92 12.03 1.57
C ALA A 106 7.36 12.74 0.33
N ALA A 107 7.93 12.50 -0.86
CA ALA A 107 7.44 13.05 -2.12
C ALA A 107 6.01 12.57 -2.44
N ALA A 108 5.71 11.30 -2.22
CA ALA A 108 4.37 10.76 -2.42
C ALA A 108 3.33 11.40 -1.48
N LEU A 109 3.69 11.62 -0.20
CA LEU A 109 2.81 12.28 0.77
C LEU A 109 2.66 13.78 0.50
N ALA A 110 3.72 14.45 0.04
CA ALA A 110 3.66 15.84 -0.41
C ALA A 110 2.72 15.99 -1.62
N PHE A 111 2.78 15.06 -2.58
CA PHE A 111 1.85 15.02 -3.71
C PHE A 111 0.38 14.84 -3.26
N VAL A 112 0.12 13.94 -2.32
CA VAL A 112 -1.23 13.80 -1.71
C VAL A 112 -1.72 15.12 -1.13
N GLN A 113 -0.86 15.83 -0.41
CA GLN A 113 -1.20 17.13 0.17
C GLN A 113 -1.45 18.19 -0.90
N GLU A 114 -0.63 18.26 -1.95
CA GLU A 114 -0.78 19.19 -3.06
C GLU A 114 -2.09 18.97 -3.83
N GLN A 115 -2.47 17.71 -4.03
CA GLN A 115 -3.72 17.31 -4.67
C GLN A 115 -4.93 17.36 -3.72
N GLU A 116 -4.75 17.83 -2.48
CA GLU A 116 -5.77 17.91 -1.43
C GLU A 116 -6.50 16.58 -1.17
N LEU A 117 -5.83 15.46 -1.40
CA LEU A 117 -6.42 14.13 -1.31
C LEU A 117 -6.72 13.76 0.16
N PRO A 118 -7.91 13.25 0.48
CA PRO A 118 -8.39 13.17 1.86
C PRO A 118 -7.79 11.98 2.62
N LYS A 119 -7.65 12.16 3.93
CA LYS A 119 -7.45 11.09 4.94
C LYS A 119 -6.37 10.09 4.51
N PRO A 120 -5.10 10.52 4.39
CA PRO A 120 -4.04 9.65 3.89
C PRO A 120 -3.71 8.50 4.85
N TRP A 121 -3.72 7.30 4.30
CA TRP A 121 -3.16 6.09 4.87
C TRP A 121 -1.91 5.68 4.08
N VAL A 122 -0.94 5.08 4.76
CA VAL A 122 0.20 4.45 4.08
C VAL A 122 0.07 2.94 4.14
N LEU A 123 0.32 2.28 3.02
CA LEU A 123 0.31 0.82 2.91
C LEU A 123 1.62 0.33 2.33
N GLY A 124 2.26 -0.60 3.02
CA GLY A 124 3.52 -1.20 2.60
C GLY A 124 3.35 -2.68 2.36
N TRP A 125 4.11 -3.23 1.43
CA TRP A 125 4.23 -4.68 1.28
C TRP A 125 5.69 -5.10 1.30
N SER A 126 6.03 -6.09 2.14
CA SER A 126 7.39 -6.59 2.31
C SER A 126 8.36 -5.44 2.62
N PHE A 127 9.39 -5.20 1.78
CA PHE A 127 10.27 -4.02 1.87
C PHE A 127 9.54 -2.69 2.11
N GLY A 128 8.40 -2.45 1.44
CA GLY A 128 7.64 -1.22 1.63
C GLY A 128 7.11 -1.03 3.05
N THR A 129 6.96 -2.11 3.83
CA THR A 129 6.61 -2.02 5.26
C THR A 129 7.75 -1.44 6.08
N ASP A 130 9.00 -1.81 5.80
CA ASP A 130 10.17 -1.25 6.47
C ASP A 130 10.33 0.24 6.15
N VAL A 131 10.09 0.65 4.89
CA VAL A 131 10.12 2.07 4.50
C VAL A 131 9.10 2.88 5.31
N ILE A 132 7.87 2.37 5.46
CA ILE A 132 6.83 3.00 6.26
C ILE A 132 7.22 3.05 7.74
N LEU A 133 7.70 1.94 8.29
CA LEU A 133 8.10 1.86 9.69
C LEU A 133 9.18 2.89 10.03
N LYS A 134 10.17 3.04 9.14
CA LYS A 134 11.31 3.95 9.31
C LYS A 134 10.95 5.42 9.15
N HIS A 135 10.00 5.77 8.28
CA HIS A 135 9.91 7.16 7.79
C HIS A 135 8.53 7.81 7.91
N ALA A 136 7.43 7.04 7.93
CA ALA A 136 6.11 7.64 7.76
C ALA A 136 5.71 8.59 8.91
N ILE A 137 6.08 8.26 10.15
CA ILE A 137 5.72 9.08 11.34
C ILE A 137 6.36 10.47 11.30
N GLU A 138 7.51 10.62 10.67
CA GLU A 138 8.21 11.90 10.57
C GLU A 138 7.63 12.81 9.49
N GLN A 139 6.81 12.25 8.58
CA GLN A 139 6.21 12.99 7.49
C GLN A 139 4.99 13.75 7.98
N GLN A 140 5.08 15.09 7.94
CA GLN A 140 3.93 15.94 8.21
C GLN A 140 3.13 16.14 6.93
N THR A 141 1.85 15.82 6.98
CA THR A 141 0.86 16.30 6.01
C THR A 141 -0.06 17.29 6.71
N SER A 142 -0.63 18.25 5.98
CA SER A 142 -1.58 19.22 6.54
C SER A 142 -2.81 18.56 7.20
N GLN A 143 -3.17 17.36 6.75
CA GLN A 143 -4.28 16.57 7.29
C GLN A 143 -3.85 15.53 8.35
N GLY A 144 -2.55 15.33 8.54
CA GLY A 144 -1.99 14.20 9.30
C GLY A 144 -2.20 12.85 8.61
N LEU A 145 -1.37 11.87 8.97
CA LEU A 145 -1.60 10.47 8.59
C LEU A 145 -2.71 9.86 9.44
N MET A 146 -3.55 9.03 8.83
CA MET A 146 -4.64 8.33 9.52
C MET A 146 -4.21 7.00 10.13
N GLY A 147 -3.11 6.42 9.64
CA GLY A 147 -2.57 5.15 10.08
C GLY A 147 -1.81 4.42 8.98
N ALA A 148 -1.36 3.20 9.30
CA ALA A 148 -0.62 2.35 8.38
C ALA A 148 -1.13 0.91 8.34
N ILE A 149 -0.97 0.30 7.17
CA ILE A 149 -1.25 -1.12 6.94
C ILE A 149 0.01 -1.78 6.36
N LEU A 150 0.50 -2.81 7.03
CA LEU A 150 1.70 -3.54 6.65
C LEU A 150 1.32 -4.93 6.13
N LEU A 151 1.64 -5.23 4.88
CA LEU A 151 1.44 -6.54 4.28
C LEU A 151 2.75 -7.32 4.32
N SER A 152 2.74 -8.50 4.95
CA SER A 152 3.92 -9.36 5.09
C SER A 152 5.18 -8.62 5.60
N PRO A 153 5.13 -7.94 6.76
CA PRO A 153 6.25 -7.13 7.24
C PRO A 153 7.43 -8.00 7.71
N PRO A 154 8.58 -8.03 7.00
CA PRO A 154 9.68 -8.89 7.40
C PRO A 154 10.51 -8.29 8.54
N LEU A 155 10.31 -6.99 8.86
CA LEU A 155 11.12 -6.23 9.84
C LEU A 155 12.62 -6.38 9.58
N ARG A 156 13.01 -6.28 8.30
CA ARG A 156 14.37 -6.56 7.84
C ARG A 156 15.28 -5.35 7.97
N PHE A 157 14.75 -4.17 7.66
CA PHE A 157 15.50 -2.91 7.62
C PHE A 157 15.08 -1.95 8.73
N SER A 158 13.88 -2.13 9.27
CA SER A 158 13.42 -1.41 10.46
C SER A 158 14.01 -2.01 11.73
N ASP A 159 14.26 -1.17 12.73
CA ASP A 159 14.74 -1.57 14.05
C ASP A 159 13.75 -1.21 15.18
N VAL A 160 14.17 -1.46 16.42
CA VAL A 160 13.35 -1.22 17.61
C VAL A 160 13.00 0.24 17.83
N THR A 161 13.84 1.17 17.38
CA THR A 161 13.61 2.62 17.51
C THR A 161 12.52 3.08 16.54
N ASP A 162 12.41 2.45 15.38
CA ASP A 162 11.31 2.68 14.43
C ASP A 162 9.98 2.26 15.04
N LEU A 163 9.95 1.09 15.69
CA LEU A 163 8.76 0.62 16.40
C LEU A 163 8.41 1.52 17.59
N ASP A 164 9.39 2.04 18.33
CA ASP A 164 9.15 3.03 19.40
C ASP A 164 8.52 4.31 18.86
N ARG A 165 8.96 4.80 17.68
CA ARG A 165 8.37 5.97 17.03
C ARG A 165 6.89 5.74 16.69
N TRP A 166 6.55 4.56 16.18
CA TRP A 166 5.14 4.17 15.97
C TRP A 166 4.34 4.08 17.27
N ALA A 167 4.91 3.49 18.32
CA ALA A 167 4.27 3.42 19.64
C ALA A 167 3.92 4.82 20.17
N ASN A 168 4.84 5.78 20.05
CA ASN A 168 4.65 7.16 20.51
C ASN A 168 3.68 7.98 19.63
N SER A 169 3.48 7.59 18.37
CA SER A 169 2.57 8.30 17.46
C SER A 169 1.09 8.10 17.79
N GLU A 170 0.76 7.02 18.51
CA GLU A 170 -0.61 6.56 18.78
C GLU A 170 -1.46 6.28 17.53
N LEU A 171 -0.89 6.41 16.32
CA LEU A 171 -1.61 6.15 15.08
C LEU A 171 -1.94 4.66 14.95
N PRO A 172 -3.11 4.31 14.37
CA PRO A 172 -3.46 2.95 14.04
C PRO A 172 -2.41 2.29 13.15
N LEU A 173 -1.98 1.08 13.52
CA LEU A 173 -1.08 0.25 12.74
C LEU A 173 -1.66 -1.16 12.66
N THR A 174 -1.84 -1.69 11.45
CA THR A 174 -2.23 -3.09 11.25
C THR A 174 -1.15 -3.83 10.47
N ALA A 175 -0.69 -4.95 10.99
CA ALA A 175 0.14 -5.92 10.28
C ALA A 175 -0.70 -7.12 9.84
N LEU A 176 -0.89 -7.29 8.53
CA LEU A 176 -1.43 -8.52 7.94
C LEU A 176 -0.27 -9.48 7.67
N VAL A 177 -0.28 -10.61 8.38
CA VAL A 177 0.83 -11.56 8.40
C VAL A 177 0.36 -12.90 7.82
N PRO A 178 0.91 -13.37 6.69
CA PRO A 178 0.55 -14.67 6.15
C PRO A 178 0.91 -15.80 7.13
N GLU A 179 0.05 -16.83 7.25
CA GLU A 179 0.34 -18.00 8.09
C GLU A 179 1.61 -18.73 7.65
N ASN A 180 1.81 -18.87 6.34
CA ASN A 180 2.95 -19.57 5.73
C ASN A 180 3.98 -18.57 5.18
N ASP A 181 4.23 -17.47 5.89
CA ASP A 181 5.31 -16.55 5.53
C ASP A 181 6.68 -17.17 5.88
N ASP A 182 7.64 -17.03 4.97
CA ASP A 182 9.01 -17.54 5.12
C ASP A 182 9.89 -16.61 5.98
N TYR A 183 9.47 -15.35 6.19
CA TYR A 183 10.26 -14.31 6.87
C TYR A 183 9.75 -13.99 8.27
N LEU A 184 8.43 -13.80 8.43
CA LEU A 184 7.83 -13.47 9.71
C LEU A 184 6.44 -14.08 9.84
N GLN A 185 6.27 -15.01 10.76
CA GLN A 185 4.99 -15.69 11.01
C GLN A 185 4.17 -15.00 12.12
N PRO A 186 2.84 -15.24 12.20
CA PRO A 186 1.95 -14.47 13.08
C PRO A 186 2.33 -14.46 14.57
N SER A 187 2.84 -15.59 15.09
CA SER A 187 3.25 -15.69 16.50
C SER A 187 4.47 -14.81 16.81
N GLU A 188 5.49 -14.83 15.95
CA GLU A 188 6.67 -13.99 16.06
C GLU A 188 6.30 -12.52 15.82
N ALA A 189 5.47 -12.23 14.81
CA ALA A 189 4.98 -10.89 14.55
C ALA A 189 4.25 -10.30 15.77
N THR A 190 3.39 -11.08 16.43
CA THR A 190 2.69 -10.64 17.65
C THR A 190 3.68 -10.24 18.75
N GLN A 191 4.76 -11.02 18.93
CA GLN A 191 5.78 -10.68 19.92
C GLN A 191 6.57 -9.42 19.55
N ARG A 192 6.92 -9.26 18.27
CA ARG A 192 7.71 -8.12 17.78
C ARG A 192 6.90 -6.81 17.82
N PHE A 193 5.66 -6.85 17.37
CA PHE A 193 4.76 -5.69 17.33
C PHE A 193 4.14 -5.35 18.69
N ALA A 194 4.25 -6.20 19.72
CA ALA A 194 3.80 -5.89 21.09
C ALA A 194 4.46 -4.62 21.68
N ARG A 195 5.56 -4.16 21.07
CA ARG A 195 6.22 -2.89 21.39
C ARG A 195 5.38 -1.66 21.01
N ILE A 196 4.43 -1.81 20.09
CA ILE A 196 3.49 -0.78 19.65
C ILE A 196 2.12 -1.14 20.25
N PRO A 197 1.70 -0.51 21.37
CA PRO A 197 0.53 -0.95 22.13
C PRO A 197 -0.78 -0.98 21.33
N GLN A 198 -0.90 -0.10 20.34
CA GLN A 198 -2.06 0.03 19.47
C GLN A 198 -1.95 -0.80 18.17
N ALA A 199 -0.87 -1.54 17.94
CA ALA A 199 -0.72 -2.35 16.74
C ALA A 199 -1.62 -3.58 16.77
N GLU A 200 -2.33 -3.81 15.67
CA GLU A 200 -3.08 -5.04 15.43
C GLU A 200 -2.27 -5.98 14.54
N VAL A 201 -1.98 -7.19 15.00
CA VAL A 201 -1.38 -8.25 14.18
C VAL A 201 -2.45 -9.25 13.81
N LYS A 202 -2.69 -9.41 12.50
CA LYS A 202 -3.69 -10.34 11.97
C LYS A 202 -3.04 -11.41 11.10
N GLY A 203 -3.00 -12.63 11.63
CA GLY A 203 -2.60 -13.83 10.90
C GLY A 203 -3.63 -14.21 9.84
N ILE A 204 -3.19 -14.43 8.60
CA ILE A 204 -4.07 -14.83 7.48
C ILE A 204 -3.80 -16.27 7.08
N ALA A 205 -4.78 -17.14 7.38
CA ALA A 205 -4.68 -18.57 7.16
C ALA A 205 -4.49 -18.95 5.68
N GLY A 206 -3.58 -19.87 5.42
CA GLY A 206 -3.26 -20.43 4.10
C GLY A 206 -2.59 -19.46 3.12
N ALA A 207 -2.32 -18.22 3.53
CA ALA A 207 -1.57 -17.26 2.71
C ALA A 207 -0.05 -17.46 2.88
N GLY A 208 0.71 -17.16 1.83
CA GLY A 208 2.16 -17.02 1.89
C GLY A 208 2.61 -15.58 1.64
N HIS A 209 3.91 -15.32 1.74
CA HIS A 209 4.52 -13.97 1.68
C HIS A 209 4.01 -13.11 0.52
N LEU A 210 3.78 -13.75 -0.64
CA LEU A 210 3.40 -13.08 -1.86
C LEU A 210 1.89 -12.91 -2.06
N TRP A 211 1.01 -13.33 -1.15
CA TRP A 211 -0.45 -13.19 -1.31
C TRP A 211 -0.98 -13.71 -2.66
N VAL A 212 -0.45 -14.84 -3.14
CA VAL A 212 -0.81 -15.40 -4.44
C VAL A 212 -2.25 -15.92 -4.41
N GLY A 213 -2.96 -15.74 -5.53
CA GLY A 213 -4.32 -16.21 -5.73
C GLY A 213 -5.40 -15.18 -5.36
N GLU A 214 -6.52 -15.24 -6.08
CA GLU A 214 -7.63 -14.30 -5.90
C GLU A 214 -8.24 -14.36 -4.50
N LYS A 215 -8.25 -15.54 -3.86
CA LYS A 215 -8.71 -15.69 -2.47
C LYS A 215 -7.88 -14.82 -1.51
N SER A 216 -6.55 -14.87 -1.61
CA SER A 216 -5.63 -14.08 -0.79
C SER A 216 -5.84 -12.59 -1.03
N VAL A 217 -5.97 -12.17 -2.30
CA VAL A 217 -6.24 -10.78 -2.65
C VAL A 217 -7.58 -10.31 -2.07
N ARG A 218 -8.66 -11.08 -2.20
CA ARG A 218 -9.98 -10.71 -1.65
C ARG A 218 -9.93 -10.48 -0.15
N VAL A 219 -9.23 -11.36 0.59
CA VAL A 219 -9.02 -11.19 2.03
C VAL A 219 -8.25 -9.90 2.30
N VAL A 220 -7.09 -9.70 1.65
CA VAL A 220 -6.26 -8.51 1.85
C VAL A 220 -7.03 -7.22 1.55
N LEU A 221 -7.73 -7.12 0.41
CA LEU A 221 -8.52 -5.94 0.05
C LEU A 221 -9.64 -5.68 1.07
N THR A 222 -10.31 -6.73 1.54
CA THR A 222 -11.37 -6.60 2.55
C THR A 222 -10.79 -6.09 3.87
N GLU A 223 -9.65 -6.62 4.31
CA GLU A 223 -8.99 -6.17 5.53
C GLU A 223 -8.50 -4.72 5.45
N ILE A 224 -7.97 -4.32 4.29
CA ILE A 224 -7.57 -2.92 4.04
C ILE A 224 -8.79 -2.00 4.15
N VAL A 225 -9.87 -2.31 3.43
CA VAL A 225 -11.08 -1.47 3.42
C VAL A 225 -11.74 -1.44 4.79
N ALA A 226 -11.71 -2.51 5.58
CA ALA A 226 -12.23 -2.52 6.94
C ALA A 226 -11.57 -1.48 7.86
N ARG A 227 -10.31 -1.09 7.61
CA ARG A 227 -9.61 -0.03 8.37
C ARG A 227 -9.80 1.35 7.76
N VAL A 228 -9.72 1.45 6.43
CA VAL A 228 -9.71 2.74 5.73
C VAL A 228 -11.12 3.29 5.52
N ALA A 229 -12.09 2.42 5.26
CA ALA A 229 -13.47 2.74 4.96
C ALA A 229 -14.42 1.63 5.49
N PRO A 230 -14.59 1.50 6.81
CA PRO A 230 -15.36 0.40 7.42
C PRO A 230 -16.81 0.31 6.92
N ASP A 231 -17.42 1.42 6.51
CA ASP A 231 -18.78 1.44 5.96
C ASP A 231 -18.89 0.83 4.54
N LYS A 232 -17.75 0.45 3.94
CA LYS A 232 -17.66 -0.15 2.59
C LYS A 232 -17.41 -1.66 2.61
N VAL A 233 -17.31 -2.28 3.79
CA VAL A 233 -17.26 -3.75 3.90
C VAL A 233 -18.63 -4.36 4.22
N PRO A 234 -18.94 -5.60 3.76
CA PRO A 234 -18.10 -6.46 2.94
C PRO A 234 -17.98 -5.94 1.50
N LEU A 235 -16.80 -6.14 0.90
CA LEU A 235 -16.60 -5.80 -0.52
C LEU A 235 -17.46 -6.72 -1.40
N PRO A 236 -18.16 -6.18 -2.42
CA PRO A 236 -18.90 -7.00 -3.39
C PRO A 236 -18.02 -8.02 -4.10
N LEU A 237 -18.57 -9.20 -4.37
CA LEU A 237 -17.92 -10.24 -5.18
C LEU A 237 -18.25 -10.13 -6.67
N ASP A 238 -19.28 -9.37 -6.99
CA ASP A 238 -19.83 -9.17 -8.32
C ASP A 238 -19.97 -7.67 -8.59
N TRP A 239 -19.97 -7.30 -9.88
CA TRP A 239 -20.11 -5.91 -10.33
C TRP A 239 -21.20 -5.81 -11.39
N ASP A 240 -22.16 -4.90 -11.23
CA ASP A 240 -23.25 -4.66 -12.19
C ASP A 240 -22.90 -3.64 -13.26
N GLY A 241 -21.86 -2.83 -13.05
CA GLY A 241 -21.37 -1.82 -13.98
C GLY A 241 -20.43 -2.35 -15.07
N PRO A 242 -19.87 -1.43 -15.88
CA PRO A 242 -18.85 -1.79 -16.86
C PRO A 242 -17.61 -2.35 -16.13
N MET A 243 -17.06 -3.44 -16.66
CA MET A 243 -15.87 -4.09 -16.15
C MET A 243 -15.01 -4.54 -17.31
N GLU A 244 -13.78 -4.05 -17.35
CA GLU A 244 -12.77 -4.48 -18.30
C GLU A 244 -12.01 -5.70 -17.77
N ARG A 245 -11.33 -6.38 -18.69
CA ARG A 245 -10.46 -7.52 -18.38
C ARG A 245 -9.07 -7.16 -18.84
N TRP A 246 -8.15 -7.03 -17.89
CA TRP A 246 -6.75 -6.85 -18.22
C TRP A 246 -6.26 -8.08 -18.99
N SER A 247 -5.70 -7.85 -20.18
CA SER A 247 -4.93 -8.82 -20.94
C SER A 247 -3.50 -8.32 -21.04
N ASP A 248 -2.54 -9.23 -20.87
CA ASP A 248 -1.11 -8.94 -21.14
C ASP A 248 -0.81 -8.88 -22.66
N LEU A 249 -1.83 -8.63 -23.49
CA LEU A 249 -1.80 -8.53 -24.95
C LEU A 249 -2.04 -7.09 -25.39
#